data_AF-A0A4Q4BRI3-F1
#
_entry.id   AF-A0A4Q4BRI3-F1
#
_cell.length_a   1.000
_cell.length_b   1.000
_cell.length_c   1.000
_cell.angle_alpha   90.00
_cell.angle_beta   90.00
_cell.angle_gamma   90.00
#
_symmetry.space_group_name_H-M   'P 1'
#
loop_
_entity.id
_entity.type
_entity.pdbx_description
1 polymer ?
#
loop_
_entity_poly.entity_id
_entity_poly.type
_entity_poly.pdbx_seq_one_letter_code
_entity_poly.pdbx_strand_id
1 'polypeptide(L)'
;MNIHTPAIDRLPTRDEAEAALAVLRQWAGKSSDEDISRLDSAVGWLVPGQGYPALSRIYPESFKVDAAYKASLPDLQNGPSSLIRGDRTRIQHVGISNFRLPIRFANRDGSAQVLETSVTGTVSLEAEQKGINMSRIMRSFYAHAEKEFSFGVIEAALDDYKADLGSFDARIQMRLSFPLQLKSLRSGLSGWQYYDVALELVEAAGVRTRIVHLDYVYSSTCPCSLELSEHARATRGQLATPHSQRSVARLSV
;
A
#
# COMPACT_ATOMS: atom_id res chain seq x y z
N MET A 1 47.93 34.91 0.65
CA MET A 1 47.04 34.08 -0.19
C MET A 1 45.62 34.48 0.15
N ASN A 2 45.03 35.43 -0.59
CA ASN A 2 43.67 35.89 -0.35
C ASN A 2 42.71 34.89 -0.99
N ILE A 3 42.06 34.09 -0.15
CA ILE A 3 41.04 33.15 -0.60
C ILE A 3 39.78 33.96 -0.83
N HIS A 4 39.47 34.23 -2.09
CA HIS A 4 38.17 34.76 -2.48
C HIS A 4 37.15 33.63 -2.37
N THR A 5 36.34 33.63 -1.31
CA THR A 5 35.18 32.73 -1.21
C THR A 5 34.25 33.01 -2.39
N PRO A 6 33.83 32.00 -3.17
CA PRO A 6 32.90 32.19 -4.27
C PRO A 6 31.60 32.82 -3.74
N ALA A 7 31.06 33.80 -4.46
CA ALA A 7 29.87 34.56 -4.05
C ALA A 7 28.60 33.69 -3.82
N ILE A 8 28.65 32.41 -4.18
CA ILE A 8 27.57 31.43 -4.06
C ILE A 8 27.37 30.93 -2.62
N ASP A 9 28.43 30.89 -1.80
CA ASP A 9 28.36 30.29 -0.46
C ASP A 9 28.18 31.32 0.68
N ARG A 10 28.04 32.62 0.35
CA ARG A 10 27.78 33.66 1.36
C ARG A 10 26.29 33.87 1.56
N LEU A 11 25.90 34.13 2.81
CA LEU A 11 24.55 34.62 3.11
C LEU A 11 24.34 35.97 2.40
N PRO A 12 23.28 36.14 1.59
CA PRO A 12 22.97 37.40 0.93
C PRO A 12 22.79 38.52 1.95
N THR A 13 23.18 39.75 1.59
CA THR A 13 22.83 40.91 2.41
C THR A 13 21.33 41.20 2.30
N ARG A 14 20.81 42.01 3.23
CA ARG A 14 19.40 42.41 3.20
C ARG A 14 19.02 43.13 1.90
N ASP A 15 19.87 44.04 1.43
CA ASP A 15 19.64 44.80 0.20
C ASP A 15 19.59 43.88 -1.04
N GLU A 16 20.44 42.85 -1.06
CA GLU A 16 20.45 41.84 -2.12
C GLU A 16 19.18 40.99 -2.10
N ALA A 17 18.70 40.60 -0.92
CA ALA A 17 17.46 39.88 -0.75
C ALA A 17 16.24 40.72 -1.17
N GLU A 18 16.22 42.02 -0.82
CA GLU A 18 15.15 42.95 -1.20
C GLU A 18 15.12 43.18 -2.72
N ALA A 19 16.29 43.32 -3.36
CA ALA A 19 16.41 43.44 -4.81
C ALA A 19 15.93 42.16 -5.54
N ALA A 20 16.36 40.98 -5.07
CA ALA A 20 15.90 39.70 -5.61
C ALA A 20 14.39 39.52 -5.47
N LEU A 21 13.83 39.89 -4.30
CA LEU A 21 12.39 39.86 -4.06
C LEU A 21 11.63 40.77 -5.03
N ALA A 22 12.13 41.98 -5.30
CA ALA A 22 11.51 42.90 -6.25
C ALA A 22 11.46 42.33 -7.68
N VAL A 23 12.55 41.68 -8.13
CA VAL A 23 12.61 41.02 -9.44
C VAL A 23 11.61 39.88 -9.52
N LEU A 24 11.58 39.00 -8.51
CA LEU A 24 10.66 37.87 -8.48
C LEU A 24 9.19 38.31 -8.45
N ARG A 25 8.86 39.36 -7.69
CA ARG A 25 7.52 39.97 -7.68
C ARG A 25 7.12 40.54 -9.03
N GLN A 26 8.03 41.25 -9.70
CA GLN A 26 7.77 41.86 -11.00
C GLN A 26 7.56 40.79 -12.08
N TRP A 27 8.36 39.73 -12.05
CA TRP A 27 8.22 38.61 -12.97
C TRP A 27 6.91 37.85 -12.72
N ALA A 28 6.62 37.50 -11.47
CA ALA A 28 5.41 36.77 -11.09
C ALA A 28 4.13 37.57 -11.43
N GLY A 29 4.13 38.89 -11.21
CA GLY A 29 2.98 39.74 -11.55
C GLY A 29 2.70 39.92 -13.05
N LYS A 30 3.61 39.47 -13.93
CA LYS A 30 3.47 39.55 -15.40
C LYS A 30 3.44 38.18 -16.08
N SER A 31 3.58 37.10 -15.33
CA SER A 31 3.66 35.73 -15.84
C SER A 31 2.31 35.04 -15.72
N SER A 32 2.06 34.02 -16.56
CA SER A 32 0.89 33.16 -16.40
C SER A 32 1.04 32.25 -15.18
N ASP A 33 -0.07 31.75 -14.62
CA ASP A 33 -0.03 30.77 -13.51
C ASP A 33 0.77 29.51 -13.89
N GLU A 34 0.75 29.13 -15.17
CA GLU A 34 1.52 28.00 -15.69
C GLU A 34 3.03 28.28 -15.65
N ASP A 35 3.46 29.46 -16.05
CA ASP A 35 4.87 29.87 -16.03
C ASP A 35 5.40 29.98 -14.59
N ILE A 36 4.60 30.55 -13.69
CA ILE A 36 4.94 30.63 -12.25
C ILE A 36 5.12 29.22 -11.68
N SER A 37 4.21 28.30 -11.99
CA SER A 37 4.27 26.91 -11.53
C SER A 37 5.45 26.11 -12.14
N ARG A 38 6.01 26.54 -13.27
CA ARG A 38 7.21 25.91 -13.87
C ARG A 38 8.50 26.33 -13.17
N LEU A 39 8.59 27.55 -12.63
CA LEU A 39 9.75 28.01 -11.87
C LEU A 39 9.74 27.43 -10.46
N ASP A 40 8.73 27.80 -9.67
CA ASP A 40 8.41 27.25 -8.36
C ASP A 40 7.04 27.85 -7.96
N SER A 41 6.09 27.00 -7.59
CA SER A 41 4.77 27.43 -7.09
C SER A 41 4.84 28.43 -5.93
N ALA A 42 5.93 28.44 -5.16
CA ALA A 42 6.15 29.38 -4.07
C ALA A 42 6.34 30.83 -4.53
N VAL A 43 6.75 31.05 -5.79
CA VAL A 43 6.93 32.38 -6.36
C VAL A 43 5.59 33.11 -6.55
N GLY A 44 4.50 32.37 -6.75
CA GLY A 44 3.14 32.93 -6.81
C GLY A 44 2.76 33.69 -5.53
N TRP A 45 3.24 33.25 -4.37
CA TRP A 45 3.00 33.92 -3.07
C TRP A 45 3.60 35.30 -2.96
N LEU A 46 4.58 35.63 -3.81
CA LEU A 46 5.28 36.91 -3.75
C LEU A 46 4.42 38.03 -4.33
N VAL A 47 3.46 37.71 -5.20
CA VAL A 47 2.54 38.68 -5.81
C VAL A 47 1.59 39.23 -4.72
N PRO A 48 1.55 40.56 -4.50
CA PRO A 48 0.65 41.17 -3.53
C PRO A 48 -0.81 40.80 -3.80
N GLY A 49 -1.51 40.27 -2.79
CA GLY A 49 -2.91 39.83 -2.91
C GLY A 49 -3.12 38.38 -3.34
N GLN A 50 -2.05 37.66 -3.70
CA GLN A 50 -2.06 36.23 -4.08
C GLN A 50 -1.43 35.33 -3.00
N GLY A 51 -1.20 35.86 -1.79
CA GLY A 51 -0.69 35.08 -0.66
C GLY A 51 -1.64 33.95 -0.26
N TYR A 52 -1.11 32.83 0.25
CA TYR A 52 -1.97 31.73 0.71
C TYR A 52 -2.86 32.26 1.82
N PRO A 53 -4.19 32.09 1.71
CA PRO A 53 -5.10 32.71 2.66
C PRO A 53 -4.78 32.19 4.07
N ALA A 54 -4.91 33.07 5.06
CA ALA A 54 -4.92 32.62 6.45
C ALA A 54 -6.08 31.64 6.61
N LEU A 55 -5.76 30.37 6.85
CA LEU A 55 -6.78 29.32 6.97
C LEU A 55 -7.54 29.52 8.29
N SER A 56 -8.86 29.45 8.23
CA SER A 56 -9.69 29.43 9.44
C SER A 56 -9.30 28.22 10.30
N ARG A 57 -9.10 28.46 11.61
CA ARG A 57 -8.96 27.39 12.61
C ARG A 57 -10.31 26.99 13.22
N ILE A 58 -11.37 27.69 12.86
CA ILE A 58 -12.74 27.40 13.28
C ILE A 58 -13.33 26.44 12.25
N TYR A 59 -13.64 25.23 12.71
CA TYR A 59 -14.31 24.23 11.88
C TYR A 59 -15.81 24.57 11.80
N PRO A 60 -16.41 24.66 10.60
CA PRO A 60 -17.81 25.03 10.47
C PRO A 60 -18.72 23.86 10.86
N GLU A 61 -19.24 23.85 12.10
CA GLU A 61 -20.11 22.77 12.60
C GLU A 61 -21.43 22.60 11.81
N SER A 62 -21.91 23.67 11.19
CA SER A 62 -23.12 23.67 10.37
C SER A 62 -22.87 23.22 8.92
N PHE A 63 -21.60 23.03 8.52
CA PHE A 63 -21.28 22.61 7.16
C PHE A 63 -21.70 21.15 6.94
N LYS A 64 -22.62 20.96 6.00
CA LYS A 64 -23.05 19.64 5.54
C LYS A 64 -22.76 19.52 4.06
N VAL A 65 -22.11 18.42 3.69
CA VAL A 65 -21.82 18.10 2.29
C VAL A 65 -23.13 17.63 1.64
N ASP A 66 -23.75 18.49 0.84
CA ASP A 66 -24.92 18.15 0.03
C ASP A 66 -24.53 17.75 -1.40
N ALA A 67 -25.53 17.36 -2.20
CA ALA A 67 -25.31 16.95 -3.59
C ALA A 67 -24.83 18.11 -4.47
N ALA A 68 -25.30 19.34 -4.24
CA ALA A 68 -24.92 20.51 -5.02
C ALA A 68 -23.45 20.88 -4.79
N TYR A 69 -23.00 20.84 -3.53
CA TYR A 69 -21.60 21.04 -3.16
C TYR A 69 -20.72 19.93 -3.74
N LYS A 70 -21.12 18.65 -3.64
CA LYS A 70 -20.34 17.56 -4.27
C LYS A 70 -20.17 17.76 -5.77
N ALA A 71 -21.21 18.22 -6.47
CA ALA A 71 -21.18 18.48 -7.90
C ALA A 71 -20.32 19.70 -8.28
N SER A 72 -20.04 20.62 -7.36
CA SER A 72 -19.15 21.76 -7.61
C SER A 72 -17.67 21.44 -7.40
N LEU A 73 -17.34 20.28 -6.81
CA LEU A 73 -15.95 19.90 -6.58
C LEU A 73 -15.26 19.53 -7.90
N PRO A 74 -14.03 20.03 -8.14
CA PRO A 74 -13.29 19.70 -9.35
C PRO A 74 -12.81 18.25 -9.31
N ASP A 75 -12.90 17.56 -10.44
CA ASP A 75 -12.25 16.27 -10.62
C ASP A 75 -10.76 16.47 -10.93
N LEU A 76 -9.95 16.57 -9.88
CA LEU A 76 -8.51 16.82 -9.98
C LEU A 76 -7.74 15.62 -10.59
N GLN A 77 -8.34 14.44 -10.61
CA GLN A 77 -7.72 13.20 -11.08
C GLN A 77 -7.96 12.99 -12.56
N ASN A 78 -9.17 13.27 -13.05
CA ASN A 78 -9.55 13.20 -14.47
C ASN A 78 -9.40 14.54 -15.21
N GLY A 79 -8.65 15.48 -14.63
CA GLY A 79 -8.32 16.76 -15.27
C GLY A 79 -7.45 16.61 -16.53
N PRO A 80 -7.24 17.68 -17.29
CA PRO A 80 -6.55 17.63 -18.57
C PRO A 80 -5.11 17.09 -18.46
N SER A 81 -4.70 16.29 -19.44
CA SER A 81 -3.38 15.63 -19.50
C SER A 81 -2.22 16.62 -19.57
N SER A 82 -2.47 17.89 -19.91
CA SER A 82 -1.49 18.99 -19.85
C SER A 82 -0.94 19.23 -18.44
N LEU A 83 -1.62 18.77 -17.39
CA LEU A 83 -1.16 18.86 -16.01
C LEU A 83 -0.22 17.72 -15.60
N ILE A 84 -0.03 16.70 -16.44
CA ILE A 84 0.88 15.57 -16.19
C ILE A 84 2.31 16.01 -16.57
N ARG A 85 3.20 16.09 -15.58
CA ARG A 85 4.61 16.46 -15.77
C ARG A 85 5.51 15.22 -15.66
N GLY A 86 6.58 15.19 -16.46
CA GLY A 86 7.56 14.09 -16.48
C GLY A 86 7.36 13.13 -17.66
N ASP A 87 8.18 12.08 -17.69
CA ASP A 87 8.12 11.08 -18.75
C ASP A 87 6.86 10.21 -18.64
N ARG A 88 6.21 9.99 -19.78
CA ARG A 88 4.98 9.20 -19.90
C ARG A 88 5.30 7.72 -19.73
N THR A 89 5.38 7.26 -18.48
CA THR A 89 5.70 5.88 -18.13
C THR A 89 4.53 5.22 -17.42
N ARG A 90 4.25 3.96 -17.76
CA ARG A 90 3.24 3.13 -17.09
C ARG A 90 3.63 2.90 -15.62
N ILE A 91 2.68 3.06 -14.70
CA ILE A 91 2.87 2.59 -13.32
C ILE A 91 2.37 1.16 -13.24
N GLN A 92 3.26 0.22 -12.92
CA GLN A 92 2.92 -1.21 -12.87
C GLN A 92 1.96 -1.52 -11.72
N HIS A 93 2.20 -0.94 -10.55
CA HIS A 93 1.40 -1.14 -9.35
C HIS A 93 1.21 0.17 -8.61
N VAL A 94 -0.03 0.67 -8.58
CA VAL A 94 -0.46 1.78 -7.73
C VAL A 94 -1.73 1.39 -7.00
N GLY A 95 -1.85 1.76 -5.72
CA GLY A 95 -2.92 1.25 -4.90
C GLY A 95 -2.76 1.54 -3.42
N ILE A 96 -3.38 0.69 -2.62
CA ILE A 96 -3.30 0.70 -1.17
C ILE A 96 -2.57 -0.57 -0.70
N SER A 97 -1.80 -0.45 0.36
CA SER A 97 -1.06 -1.57 0.95
C SER A 97 -1.30 -1.64 2.45
N ASN A 98 -1.35 -2.86 2.97
CA ASN A 98 -1.49 -3.16 4.39
C ASN A 98 -2.65 -2.44 5.11
N PHE A 99 -3.77 -2.22 4.43
CA PHE A 99 -4.99 -1.79 5.13
C PHE A 99 -5.61 -3.02 5.79
N ARG A 100 -6.14 -2.87 7.01
CA ARG A 100 -6.63 -4.02 7.79
C ARG A 100 -8.13 -3.96 7.98
N LEU A 101 -8.81 -5.07 7.75
CA LEU A 101 -10.23 -5.24 8.01
C LEU A 101 -10.53 -6.62 8.62
N PRO A 102 -11.58 -6.74 9.43
CA PRO A 102 -12.14 -8.04 9.77
C PRO A 102 -12.81 -8.65 8.53
N ILE A 103 -12.40 -9.85 8.14
CA ILE A 103 -12.97 -10.57 6.99
C ILE A 103 -13.43 -11.95 7.44
N ARG A 104 -14.57 -12.41 6.88
CA ARG A 104 -15.10 -13.75 7.14
C ARG A 104 -14.41 -14.78 6.23
N PHE A 105 -13.89 -15.85 6.84
CA PHE A 105 -13.33 -17.00 6.14
C PHE A 105 -14.16 -18.24 6.42
N ALA A 106 -14.46 -18.99 5.36
CA ALA A 106 -15.15 -20.27 5.46
C ALA A 106 -14.18 -21.38 5.88
N ASN A 107 -14.57 -22.16 6.89
CA ASN A 107 -13.88 -23.37 7.30
C ASN A 107 -14.44 -24.57 6.52
N ARG A 108 -13.67 -25.68 6.50
CA ARG A 108 -14.06 -26.90 5.79
C ARG A 108 -15.37 -27.52 6.31
N ASP A 109 -15.72 -27.28 7.57
CA ASP A 109 -16.96 -27.73 8.21
C ASP A 109 -18.16 -26.82 7.91
N GLY A 110 -17.98 -25.78 7.10
CA GLY A 110 -19.01 -24.79 6.77
C GLY A 110 -19.19 -23.69 7.82
N SER A 111 -18.44 -23.74 8.93
CA SER A 111 -18.42 -22.63 9.89
C SER A 111 -17.65 -21.43 9.31
N ALA A 112 -17.90 -20.25 9.86
CA ALA A 112 -17.21 -19.04 9.48
C ALA A 112 -16.42 -18.47 10.66
N GLN A 113 -15.23 -17.97 10.38
CA GLN A 113 -14.44 -17.21 11.35
C GLN A 113 -14.12 -15.82 10.82
N VAL A 114 -14.19 -14.83 11.70
CA VAL A 114 -13.78 -13.46 11.39
C VAL A 114 -12.32 -13.30 11.81
N LEU A 115 -11.46 -12.93 10.88
CA LEU A 115 -10.03 -12.74 11.12
C LEU A 115 -9.61 -11.33 10.70
N GLU A 116 -8.72 -10.72 11.49
CA GLU A 116 -8.00 -9.54 11.03
C GLU A 116 -7.20 -9.90 9.77
N THR A 117 -7.47 -9.18 8.69
CA THR A 117 -6.87 -9.45 7.39
C THR A 117 -6.21 -8.19 6.86
N SER A 118 -4.92 -8.29 6.55
CA SER A 118 -4.16 -7.25 5.87
C SER A 118 -4.40 -7.36 4.37
N VAL A 119 -4.75 -6.27 3.72
CA VAL A 119 -5.09 -6.26 2.31
C VAL A 119 -4.20 -5.27 1.57
N THR A 120 -3.72 -5.71 0.41
CA THR A 120 -2.96 -4.93 -0.55
C THR A 120 -3.67 -5.03 -1.89
N GLY A 121 -4.20 -3.92 -2.38
CA GLY A 121 -4.90 -3.85 -3.65
C GLY A 121 -4.21 -2.84 -4.54
N THR A 122 -3.74 -3.30 -5.70
CA THR A 122 -2.99 -2.49 -6.67
C THR A 122 -3.51 -2.73 -8.07
N VAL A 123 -3.40 -1.71 -8.92
CA VAL A 123 -3.67 -1.82 -10.36
C VAL A 123 -2.56 -1.18 -11.17
N SER A 124 -2.54 -1.52 -12.45
CA SER A 124 -1.71 -0.80 -13.40
C SER A 124 -2.38 0.51 -13.82
N LEU A 125 -1.57 1.54 -14.02
CA LEU A 125 -1.98 2.84 -14.53
C LEU A 125 -1.25 3.14 -15.84
N GLU A 126 -2.01 3.42 -16.89
CA GLU A 126 -1.47 3.80 -18.19
C GLU A 126 -0.76 5.15 -18.14
N ALA A 127 0.21 5.34 -19.05
CA ALA A 127 1.09 6.51 -19.08
C ALA A 127 0.35 7.84 -19.27
N GLU A 128 -0.85 7.78 -19.85
CA GLU A 128 -1.73 8.92 -20.13
C GLU A 128 -2.60 9.31 -18.93
N GLN A 129 -2.65 8.51 -17.88
CA GLN A 129 -3.49 8.76 -16.71
C GLN A 129 -2.69 9.41 -15.56
N LYS A 130 -3.31 10.39 -14.90
CA LYS A 130 -2.67 11.16 -13.81
C LYS A 130 -2.60 10.39 -12.49
N GLY A 131 -3.55 9.49 -12.21
CA GLY A 131 -3.60 8.76 -10.95
C GLY A 131 -4.84 7.88 -10.79
N ILE A 132 -4.93 7.21 -9.64
CA ILE A 132 -6.08 6.38 -9.24
C ILE A 132 -6.84 6.99 -8.05
N ASN A 133 -8.11 6.60 -7.89
CA ASN A 133 -8.87 6.95 -6.69
C ASN A 133 -8.64 5.88 -5.62
N MET A 134 -7.64 6.08 -4.77
CA MET A 134 -7.25 5.10 -3.74
C MET A 134 -8.41 4.76 -2.80
N SER A 135 -9.24 5.74 -2.44
CA SER A 135 -10.39 5.56 -1.54
C SER A 135 -11.45 4.60 -2.10
N ARG A 136 -11.54 4.45 -3.44
CA ARG A 136 -12.49 3.51 -4.06
C ARG A 136 -12.15 2.07 -3.71
N ILE A 137 -10.87 1.70 -3.81
CA ILE A 137 -10.42 0.35 -3.44
C ILE A 137 -10.88 0.03 -2.02
N MET A 138 -10.57 0.91 -1.06
CA MET A 138 -11.02 0.71 0.34
C MET A 138 -12.54 0.58 0.46
N ARG A 139 -13.31 1.48 -0.17
CA ARG A 139 -14.78 1.45 -0.10
C ARG A 139 -15.37 0.16 -0.64
N SER A 140 -14.83 -0.38 -1.73
CA SER A 140 -15.27 -1.68 -2.29
C SER A 140 -15.05 -2.80 -1.28
N PHE A 141 -13.89 -2.84 -0.59
CA PHE A 141 -13.69 -3.82 0.48
C PHE A 141 -14.67 -3.66 1.64
N TYR A 142 -14.93 -2.43 2.10
CA TYR A 142 -15.92 -2.21 3.15
C TYR A 142 -17.35 -2.63 2.72
N ALA A 143 -17.69 -2.48 1.43
CA ALA A 143 -19.00 -2.86 0.92
C ALA A 143 -19.22 -4.38 0.89
N HIS A 144 -18.14 -5.17 0.81
CA HIS A 144 -18.19 -6.63 0.61
C HIS A 144 -17.63 -7.45 1.78
N ALA A 145 -16.83 -6.87 2.68
CA ALA A 145 -16.19 -7.58 3.79
C ALA A 145 -17.16 -8.34 4.71
N GLU A 146 -18.40 -7.87 4.83
CA GLU A 146 -19.44 -8.51 5.65
C GLU A 146 -20.38 -9.43 4.85
N LYS A 147 -20.37 -9.33 3.51
CA LYS A 147 -21.31 -10.04 2.62
C LYS A 147 -20.73 -11.33 2.05
N GLU A 148 -19.43 -11.30 1.76
CA GLU A 148 -18.72 -12.36 1.06
C GLU A 148 -17.71 -13.07 1.97
N PHE A 149 -17.23 -14.23 1.52
CA PHE A 149 -16.22 -15.02 2.21
C PHE A 149 -14.96 -15.17 1.36
N SER A 150 -13.79 -15.09 2.00
CA SER A 150 -12.51 -15.50 1.39
C SER A 150 -12.27 -14.82 0.01
N PHE A 151 -12.20 -15.58 -1.09
CA PHE A 151 -11.99 -15.02 -2.44
C PHE A 151 -13.16 -14.17 -2.96
N GLY A 152 -14.39 -14.41 -2.50
CA GLY A 152 -15.56 -13.64 -2.94
C GLY A 152 -15.42 -12.16 -2.61
N VAL A 153 -14.81 -11.81 -1.48
CA VAL A 153 -14.51 -10.42 -1.10
C VAL A 153 -13.56 -9.78 -2.09
N ILE A 154 -12.51 -10.50 -2.50
CA ILE A 154 -11.52 -10.01 -3.46
C ILE A 154 -12.15 -9.80 -4.83
N GLU A 155 -12.96 -10.75 -5.28
CA GLU A 155 -13.62 -10.71 -6.60
C GLU A 155 -14.62 -9.57 -6.71
N ALA A 156 -15.51 -9.43 -5.73
CA ALA A 156 -16.50 -8.36 -5.71
C ALA A 156 -15.83 -6.98 -5.59
N ALA A 157 -14.77 -6.86 -4.78
CA ALA A 157 -14.02 -5.62 -4.67
C ALA A 157 -13.30 -5.27 -5.98
N LEU A 158 -12.79 -6.26 -6.70
CA LEU A 158 -12.16 -6.07 -8.00
C LEU A 158 -13.19 -5.66 -9.08
N ASP A 159 -14.35 -6.30 -9.10
CA ASP A 159 -15.43 -6.01 -10.06
C ASP A 159 -15.91 -4.56 -9.95
N ASP A 160 -16.19 -4.09 -8.72
CA ASP A 160 -16.56 -2.70 -8.45
C ASP A 160 -15.46 -1.73 -8.90
N TYR A 161 -14.20 -2.08 -8.63
CA TYR A 161 -13.08 -1.23 -8.98
C TYR A 161 -12.89 -1.09 -10.49
N LYS A 162 -13.05 -2.19 -11.23
CA LYS A 162 -12.91 -2.21 -12.69
C LYS A 162 -14.01 -1.44 -13.40
N ALA A 163 -15.26 -1.55 -12.93
CA ALA A 163 -16.39 -0.83 -13.50
C ALA A 163 -16.17 0.69 -13.52
N ASP A 164 -15.42 1.22 -12.54
CA ASP A 164 -15.19 2.64 -12.36
C ASP A 164 -13.99 3.21 -13.14
N LEU A 165 -12.94 2.42 -13.39
CA LEU A 165 -11.64 2.93 -13.88
C LEU A 165 -11.23 2.47 -15.27
N GLY A 166 -11.91 1.47 -15.85
CA GLY A 166 -11.51 0.93 -17.16
C GLY A 166 -10.07 0.39 -17.18
N SER A 167 -9.49 0.07 -16.02
CA SER A 167 -8.12 -0.43 -15.86
C SER A 167 -8.01 -1.89 -16.32
N PHE A 168 -6.85 -2.24 -16.87
CA PHE A 168 -6.60 -3.53 -17.53
C PHE A 168 -6.10 -4.61 -16.58
N ASP A 169 -5.08 -4.30 -15.76
CA ASP A 169 -4.45 -5.27 -14.87
C ASP A 169 -4.62 -4.87 -13.41
N ALA A 170 -5.00 -5.84 -12.59
CA ALA A 170 -5.21 -5.66 -11.17
C ALA A 170 -4.65 -6.83 -10.36
N ARG A 171 -4.13 -6.51 -9.17
CA ARG A 171 -3.61 -7.49 -8.23
C ARG A 171 -4.06 -7.13 -6.83
N ILE A 172 -4.79 -8.05 -6.23
CA ILE A 172 -5.26 -7.95 -4.85
C ILE A 172 -4.71 -9.12 -4.07
N GLN A 173 -4.19 -8.85 -2.88
CA GLN A 173 -3.72 -9.85 -1.94
C GLN A 173 -4.28 -9.58 -0.55
N MET A 174 -4.81 -10.61 0.09
CA MET A 174 -5.26 -10.63 1.48
C MET A 174 -4.38 -11.57 2.28
N ARG A 175 -3.78 -11.09 3.37
CA ARG A 175 -2.94 -11.87 4.29
C ARG A 175 -3.62 -11.99 5.64
N LEU A 176 -3.64 -13.19 6.19
CA LEU A 176 -4.25 -13.50 7.48
C LEU A 176 -3.43 -14.56 8.23
N SER A 177 -3.59 -14.59 9.55
CA SER A 177 -3.11 -15.68 10.40
C SER A 177 -4.28 -16.62 10.69
N PHE A 178 -4.29 -17.79 10.05
CA PHE A 178 -5.40 -18.73 10.10
C PHE A 178 -5.21 -19.73 11.26
N PRO A 179 -6.13 -19.75 12.25
CA PRO A 179 -6.05 -20.69 13.36
C PRO A 179 -6.59 -22.06 12.93
N LEU A 180 -5.85 -23.11 13.28
CA LEU A 180 -6.25 -24.50 13.10
C LEU A 180 -6.02 -25.28 14.38
N GLN A 181 -7.03 -26.02 14.84
CA GLN A 181 -6.91 -26.90 15.99
C GLN A 181 -6.27 -28.24 15.55
N LEU A 182 -5.11 -28.57 16.14
CA LEU A 182 -4.37 -29.79 15.87
C LEU A 182 -4.49 -30.75 17.05
N LYS A 183 -4.68 -32.03 16.74
CA LYS A 183 -4.68 -33.11 17.74
C LYS A 183 -3.26 -33.58 18.01
N SER A 184 -2.95 -33.80 19.28
CA SER A 184 -1.73 -34.45 19.73
C SER A 184 -1.64 -35.86 19.14
N LEU A 185 -0.44 -36.25 18.71
CA LEU A 185 -0.19 -37.57 18.12
C LEU A 185 -0.31 -38.72 19.14
N ARG A 186 -0.20 -38.43 20.45
CA ARG A 186 -0.12 -39.48 21.49
C ARG A 186 -1.02 -39.24 22.70
N SER A 187 -1.19 -38.00 23.14
CA SER A 187 -1.89 -37.71 24.41
C SER A 187 -3.40 -37.53 24.27
N GLY A 188 -3.95 -37.49 23.05
CA GLY A 188 -5.36 -37.19 22.80
C GLY A 188 -5.75 -35.71 23.03
N LEU A 189 -4.86 -34.89 23.58
CA LEU A 189 -5.05 -33.44 23.74
C LEU A 189 -5.11 -32.73 22.38
N SER A 190 -5.64 -31.51 22.36
CA SER A 190 -5.65 -30.65 21.16
C SER A 190 -5.13 -29.25 21.49
N GLY A 191 -4.51 -28.59 20.52
CA GLY A 191 -3.97 -27.24 20.65
C GLY A 191 -4.14 -26.42 19.38
N TRP A 192 -4.05 -25.10 19.50
CA TRP A 192 -4.16 -24.18 18.37
C TRP A 192 -2.80 -23.94 17.73
N GLN A 193 -2.75 -24.03 16.40
CA GLN A 193 -1.62 -23.60 15.58
C GLN A 193 -2.11 -22.55 14.59
N TYR A 194 -1.33 -21.49 14.43
CA TYR A 194 -1.60 -20.44 13.47
C TYR A 194 -0.70 -20.62 12.25
N TYR A 195 -1.27 -20.46 11.07
CA TYR A 195 -0.56 -20.49 9.79
C TYR A 195 -0.76 -19.18 9.05
N ASP A 196 0.31 -18.61 8.53
CA ASP A 196 0.20 -17.44 7.68
C ASP A 196 -0.28 -17.87 6.30
N VAL A 197 -1.41 -17.30 5.88
CA VAL A 197 -2.06 -17.57 4.59
C VAL A 197 -2.17 -16.26 3.83
N ALA A 198 -1.90 -16.30 2.53
CA ALA A 198 -2.25 -15.20 1.63
C ALA A 198 -3.17 -15.70 0.51
N LEU A 199 -4.29 -15.02 0.31
CA LEU A 199 -5.16 -15.20 -0.84
C LEU A 199 -4.84 -14.10 -1.84
N GLU A 200 -4.44 -14.47 -3.04
CA GLU A 200 -4.08 -13.53 -4.10
C GLU A 200 -4.99 -13.74 -5.31
N LEU A 201 -5.52 -12.64 -5.85
CA LEU A 201 -6.20 -12.60 -7.12
C LEU A 201 -5.42 -11.67 -8.05
N VAL A 202 -4.98 -12.22 -9.17
CA VAL A 202 -4.39 -11.47 -10.27
C VAL A 202 -5.36 -11.50 -11.43
N GLU A 203 -5.69 -10.34 -11.97
CA GLU A 203 -6.34 -10.23 -13.25
C GLU A 203 -5.41 -9.51 -14.21
N ALA A 204 -5.03 -10.20 -15.28
CA ALA A 204 -4.16 -9.65 -16.32
C ALA A 204 -4.69 -10.04 -17.69
N ALA A 205 -4.79 -9.09 -18.61
CA ALA A 205 -5.34 -9.30 -19.95
C ALA A 205 -6.71 -10.03 -19.95
N GLY A 206 -7.56 -9.74 -18.96
CA GLY A 206 -8.88 -10.36 -18.79
C GLY A 206 -8.89 -11.79 -18.23
N VAL A 207 -7.72 -12.35 -17.89
CA VAL A 207 -7.61 -13.67 -17.27
C VAL A 207 -7.47 -13.51 -15.75
N ARG A 208 -8.42 -14.07 -15.00
CA ARG A 208 -8.37 -14.14 -13.53
C ARG A 208 -7.62 -15.39 -13.07
N THR A 209 -6.64 -15.18 -12.20
CA THR A 209 -5.87 -16.23 -11.54
C THR A 209 -6.00 -16.06 -10.04
N ARG A 210 -6.50 -17.10 -9.38
CA ARG A 210 -6.54 -17.21 -7.91
C ARG A 210 -5.32 -17.99 -7.46
N ILE A 211 -4.60 -17.49 -6.47
CA ILE A 211 -3.41 -18.11 -5.90
C ILE A 211 -3.57 -18.16 -4.38
N VAL A 212 -3.27 -19.30 -3.78
CA VAL A 212 -3.22 -19.47 -2.33
C VAL A 212 -1.77 -19.68 -1.91
N HIS A 213 -1.27 -18.81 -1.04
CA HIS A 213 0.02 -18.96 -0.40
C HIS A 213 -0.15 -19.46 1.03
N LEU A 214 0.61 -20.48 1.43
CA LEU A 214 0.60 -21.03 2.78
C LEU A 214 2.04 -21.17 3.27
N ASP A 215 2.31 -20.59 4.44
CA ASP A 215 3.56 -20.80 5.18
C ASP A 215 3.38 -21.94 6.18
N TYR A 216 3.70 -23.16 5.75
CA TYR A 216 3.59 -24.35 6.59
C TYR A 216 4.77 -24.43 7.58
N VAL A 217 4.48 -24.20 8.86
CA VAL A 217 5.47 -24.25 9.93
C VAL A 217 5.63 -25.69 10.43
N TYR A 218 6.86 -26.19 10.46
CA TYR A 218 7.19 -27.54 10.92
C TYR A 218 8.49 -27.56 11.72
N SER A 219 8.72 -28.65 12.46
CA SER A 219 10.01 -28.91 13.11
C SER A 219 10.86 -29.77 12.18
N SER A 220 12.07 -29.31 11.87
CA SER A 220 13.04 -30.09 11.12
C SER A 220 14.17 -30.56 12.04
N THR A 221 14.65 -31.77 11.79
CA THR A 221 15.81 -32.35 12.48
C THR A 221 16.90 -32.61 11.46
N CYS A 222 18.13 -32.18 11.77
CA CYS A 222 19.27 -32.40 10.87
C CYS A 222 19.66 -33.89 10.88
N PRO A 223 19.62 -34.60 9.74
CA PRO A 223 19.98 -36.03 9.69
C PRO A 223 21.43 -36.27 10.12
N CYS A 224 22.37 -35.41 9.73
CA CYS A 224 23.77 -35.55 10.12
C CYS A 224 23.95 -35.39 11.65
N SER A 225 23.22 -34.46 12.28
CA SER A 225 23.28 -34.28 13.73
C SER A 225 22.67 -35.47 14.48
N LEU A 226 21.65 -36.11 13.90
CA LEU A 226 21.08 -37.34 14.42
C LEU A 226 22.09 -38.48 14.36
N GLU A 227 22.72 -38.71 13.21
CA GLU A 227 23.75 -39.74 13.05
C GLU A 227 24.92 -39.56 14.03
N LEU A 228 25.42 -38.33 14.21
CA LEU A 228 26.48 -38.04 15.16
C LEU A 228 26.05 -38.25 16.63
N SER A 229 24.79 -37.95 16.95
CA SER A 229 24.23 -38.18 18.29
C SER A 229 24.12 -39.68 18.58
N GLU A 230 23.64 -40.45 17.61
CA GLU A 230 23.56 -41.92 17.71
C GLU A 230 24.95 -42.54 17.86
N HIS A 231 25.92 -42.10 17.06
CA HIS A 231 27.31 -42.54 17.21
C HIS A 231 27.87 -42.25 18.60
N ALA A 232 27.64 -41.06 19.15
CA ALA A 232 28.11 -40.68 20.49
C ALA A 232 27.49 -41.55 21.60
N ARG A 233 26.20 -41.86 21.49
CA ARG A 233 25.49 -42.75 22.43
C ARG A 233 26.06 -44.17 22.36
N ALA A 234 26.23 -44.71 21.15
CA ALA A 234 26.68 -46.08 20.93
C ALA A 234 28.15 -46.31 21.33
N THR A 235 29.04 -45.36 21.01
CA THR A 235 30.50 -45.56 21.19
C THR A 235 31.04 -45.02 22.51
N ARG A 236 30.44 -43.96 23.06
CA ARG A 236 30.94 -43.27 24.25
C ARG A 236 29.98 -43.33 25.44
N GLY A 237 28.77 -43.88 25.28
CA GLY A 237 27.75 -43.89 26.33
C GLY A 237 27.31 -42.49 26.78
N GLN A 238 27.56 -41.47 25.95
CA GLN A 238 27.28 -40.08 26.30
C GLN A 238 25.88 -39.68 25.82
N LEU A 239 25.17 -38.92 26.66
CA LEU A 239 23.93 -38.28 26.26
C LEU A 239 24.23 -37.23 25.18
N ALA A 240 23.60 -37.39 24.03
CA ALA A 240 23.66 -36.43 22.93
C ALA A 240 22.24 -36.24 22.38
N THR A 241 21.86 -35.00 22.03
CA THR A 241 20.57 -34.70 21.40
C THR A 241 20.80 -34.09 20.03
N PRO A 242 20.09 -34.57 18.99
CA PRO A 242 20.20 -33.98 17.67
C PRO A 242 19.68 -32.54 17.66
N HIS A 243 20.32 -31.71 16.84
CA HIS A 243 19.83 -30.37 16.53
C HIS A 243 18.48 -30.45 15.82
N SER A 244 17.52 -29.65 16.31
CA SER A 244 16.23 -29.42 15.68
C SER A 244 15.89 -27.93 15.70
N GLN A 245 15.11 -27.49 14.71
CA GLN A 245 14.77 -26.09 14.53
C GLN A 245 13.37 -25.94 13.93
N ARG A 246 12.77 -24.78 14.14
CA ARG A 246 11.55 -24.40 13.43
C ARG A 246 11.89 -24.07 11.98
N SER A 247 11.11 -24.60 11.04
CA SER A 247 11.27 -24.39 9.61
C SER A 247 9.93 -24.03 8.98
N VAL A 248 9.98 -23.35 7.84
CA VAL A 248 8.79 -22.91 7.10
C VAL A 248 8.91 -23.41 5.66
N ALA A 249 7.90 -24.13 5.18
CA ALA A 249 7.75 -24.48 3.77
C ALA A 249 6.66 -23.59 3.18
N ARG A 250 7.04 -22.70 2.26
CA ARG A 250 6.09 -21.84 1.54
C ARG A 250 5.53 -22.59 0.33
N LEU A 251 4.22 -22.78 0.32
CA LEU A 251 3.46 -23.37 -0.77
C LEU A 251 2.70 -22.25 -1.49
N SER A 252 2.61 -22.31 -2.81
CA SER A 252 1.83 -21.36 -3.62
C SER A 252 1.18 -22.15 -4.75
N VAL A 253 -0.15 -22.17 -4.75
CA VAL A 253 -0.97 -23.00 -5.66
C VAL A 253 -2.07 -22.19 -6.32
#